data_AF-A0A7E5VB97-F1
#
_entry.id   AF-A0A7E5VB97-F1
#
_cell.length_a   1.000
_cell.length_b   1.000
_cell.length_c   1.000
_cell.angle_alpha   90.00
_cell.angle_beta   90.00
_cell.angle_gamma   90.00
#
_symmetry.space_group_name_H-M   'P 1'
#
loop_
_entity.id
_entity.type
_entity.pdbx_description
1 polymer ?
#
loop_
_entity_poly.entity_id
_entity_poly.type
_entity_poly.pdbx_seq_one_letter_code
_entity_poly.pdbx_strand_id
1 'polypeptide(L)'
;MVMKYVICLSALAAVAFAQGCTNPQVEASSFTSLDATVVSQIAYITEFTLKCDNPLPENYALYAEVEGKPLTAARIGDNKYQVSWTEEPAKARSGTHEIRVLDEEGWASLRRARRADPAATVAPLIAIQLNHPGSYSGPWVNSEILATALSILVAYTALRNKSNILA
;
A
#
# COMPACT_ATOMS: atom_id res chain seq x y z
N MET A 1 -12.41 -14.27 -54.35
CA MET A 1 -12.92 -14.29 -52.97
C MET A 1 -11.82 -14.22 -51.91
N VAL A 2 -10.57 -14.62 -52.19
CA VAL A 2 -9.43 -14.58 -51.24
C VAL A 2 -9.04 -13.16 -50.80
N MET A 3 -9.09 -12.17 -51.70
CA MET A 3 -8.72 -10.78 -51.42
C MET A 3 -9.59 -10.12 -50.32
N LYS A 4 -10.88 -10.46 -50.23
CA LYS A 4 -11.80 -9.93 -49.21
C LYS A 4 -11.47 -10.45 -47.81
N TYR A 5 -11.07 -11.72 -47.68
CA TYR A 5 -10.69 -12.30 -46.40
C TYR A 5 -9.34 -11.78 -45.90
N VAL A 6 -8.39 -11.54 -46.80
CA VAL A 6 -7.08 -10.96 -46.45
C VAL A 6 -7.24 -9.53 -45.92
N ILE A 7 -8.08 -8.71 -46.55
CA ILE A 7 -8.36 -7.33 -46.12
C ILE A 7 -9.08 -7.30 -44.76
N CYS A 8 -10.02 -8.22 -44.52
CA CYS A 8 -10.65 -8.37 -43.21
C CYS A 8 -9.68 -8.83 -42.11
N LEU A 9 -8.74 -9.74 -42.42
CA LEU A 9 -7.74 -10.19 -41.46
C LEU A 9 -6.75 -9.08 -41.09
N SER A 10 -6.31 -8.26 -42.06
CA SER A 10 -5.42 -7.13 -41.80
C SER A 10 -6.11 -5.99 -41.03
N ALA A 11 -7.40 -5.78 -41.27
CA ALA A 11 -8.19 -4.79 -40.53
C ALA A 11 -8.41 -5.20 -39.06
N LEU A 12 -8.58 -6.51 -38.78
CA LEU A 12 -8.70 -7.01 -37.41
C LEU A 12 -7.39 -6.90 -36.62
N ALA A 13 -6.24 -7.08 -37.29
CA ALA A 13 -4.93 -6.98 -36.65
C ALA A 13 -4.55 -5.55 -36.23
N ALA A 14 -5.08 -4.53 -36.92
CA ALA A 14 -4.79 -3.12 -36.63
C ALA A 14 -5.47 -2.60 -35.35
N VAL A 15 -6.57 -3.24 -34.90
CA VAL A 15 -7.29 -2.85 -33.67
C VAL A 15 -6.65 -3.45 -32.41
N ALA A 16 -5.66 -4.32 -32.56
CA ALA A 16 -5.00 -4.99 -31.44
C ALA A 16 -3.90 -4.16 -30.77
N PHE A 17 -3.62 -2.94 -31.25
CA PHE A 17 -2.77 -2.01 -30.52
C PHE A 17 -3.58 -1.40 -29.37
N ALA A 18 -3.62 -2.13 -28.25
CA ALA A 18 -3.98 -1.56 -26.97
C ALA A 18 -3.10 -0.31 -26.75
N GLN A 19 -3.73 0.86 -26.68
CA GLN A 19 -3.03 2.11 -26.41
C GLN A 19 -2.60 2.11 -24.94
N GLY A 20 -1.45 1.51 -24.66
CA GLY A 20 -0.78 1.65 -23.37
C GLY A 20 -0.32 3.09 -23.14
N CYS A 21 -0.18 3.48 -21.88
CA CYS A 21 0.39 4.77 -21.51
C CYS A 21 1.85 4.84 -21.99
N THR A 22 2.15 5.71 -22.96
CA THR A 22 3.52 5.99 -23.39
C THR A 22 4.13 7.04 -22.46
N ASN A 23 5.32 6.72 -21.93
CA ASN A 23 6.10 7.56 -21.01
C ASN A 23 5.32 8.02 -19.76
N PRO A 24 5.00 7.09 -18.83
CA PRO A 24 4.26 7.42 -17.62
C PRO A 24 5.08 8.36 -16.71
N GLN A 25 4.59 9.58 -16.50
CA GLN A 25 5.07 10.48 -15.45
C GLN A 25 4.11 10.43 -14.26
N VAL A 26 4.69 10.36 -13.05
CA VAL A 26 3.91 10.12 -11.83
C VAL A 26 4.29 11.10 -10.75
N GLU A 27 3.29 11.78 -10.21
CA GLU A 27 3.36 12.52 -8.96
C GLU A 27 2.63 11.69 -7.90
N ALA A 28 3.36 11.14 -6.94
CA ALA A 28 2.82 10.28 -5.90
C ALA A 28 2.95 10.93 -4.51
N SER A 29 1.88 10.84 -3.71
CA SER A 29 1.85 11.13 -2.28
C SER A 29 1.54 9.85 -1.52
N SER A 30 2.28 9.60 -0.44
CA SER A 30 2.11 8.41 0.40
C SER A 30 1.82 8.80 1.83
N PHE A 31 0.87 8.09 2.43
CA PHE A 31 0.41 8.27 3.79
C PHE A 31 0.35 6.89 4.46
N THR A 32 0.78 6.84 5.71
CA THR A 32 0.73 5.63 6.52
C THR A 32 0.42 5.98 7.96
N SER A 33 -0.42 5.18 8.60
CA SER A 33 -0.74 5.35 10.03
C SER A 33 0.48 5.00 10.87
N LEU A 34 0.86 5.87 11.81
CA LEU A 34 2.05 5.69 12.66
C LEU A 34 1.71 5.24 14.10
N ASP A 35 0.45 5.36 14.50
CA ASP A 35 0.02 5.06 15.86
C ASP A 35 -0.78 3.75 15.91
N ALA A 36 -0.14 2.70 16.40
CA ALA A 36 -0.77 1.39 16.60
C ALA A 36 -1.52 1.29 17.94
N THR A 37 -1.49 2.30 18.80
CA THR A 37 -2.21 2.28 20.08
C THR A 37 -3.69 2.63 19.92
N VAL A 38 -4.01 3.47 18.94
CA VAL A 38 -5.39 3.91 18.65
C VAL A 38 -6.01 3.07 17.55
N VAL A 39 -5.22 2.66 16.55
CA VAL A 39 -5.74 2.00 15.35
C VAL A 39 -5.50 0.49 15.41
N SER A 40 -6.56 -0.30 15.18
CA SER A 40 -6.49 -1.77 15.13
C SER A 40 -5.84 -2.31 13.85
N GLN A 41 -5.76 -1.48 12.80
CA GLN A 41 -5.12 -1.80 11.53
C GLN A 41 -4.34 -0.59 11.01
N ILE A 42 -3.08 -0.80 10.68
CA ILE A 42 -2.24 0.21 10.01
C ILE A 42 -2.71 0.34 8.57
N ALA A 43 -3.18 1.54 8.22
CA ALA A 43 -3.56 1.85 6.86
C ALA A 43 -2.36 2.39 6.09
N TYR A 44 -2.18 1.90 4.88
CA TYR A 44 -1.24 2.39 3.90
C TYR A 44 -2.04 2.94 2.73
N ILE A 45 -1.77 4.18 2.36
CA ILE A 45 -2.50 4.88 1.31
C ILE A 45 -1.47 5.57 0.43
N THR A 46 -1.51 5.29 -0.86
CA THR A 46 -0.75 6.04 -1.87
C THR A 46 -1.68 6.59 -2.90
N GLU A 47 -1.64 7.90 -3.05
CA GLU A 47 -2.33 8.62 -4.10
C GLU A 47 -1.32 8.99 -5.17
N PHE A 48 -1.67 8.82 -6.43
CA PHE A 48 -0.80 9.20 -7.52
C PHE A 48 -1.59 9.74 -8.70
N THR A 49 -0.99 10.72 -9.38
CA THR A 49 -1.52 11.28 -10.62
C THR A 49 -0.71 10.75 -11.79
N LEU A 50 -1.39 10.22 -12.79
CA LEU A 50 -0.79 9.64 -14.00
C LEU A 50 -0.82 10.64 -15.14
N LYS A 51 0.35 11.01 -15.65
CA LYS A 51 0.49 11.82 -16.86
C LYS A 51 1.07 10.95 -17.97
N CYS A 52 0.35 10.84 -19.08
CA CYS A 52 0.77 10.09 -20.26
C CYS A 52 0.80 11.04 -21.46
N ASP A 53 1.70 10.80 -22.40
CA ASP A 53 1.79 11.62 -23.62
C ASP A 53 0.59 11.36 -24.58
N ASN A 54 -0.06 10.21 -24.45
CA ASN A 54 -1.25 9.83 -25.20
C ASN A 54 -2.55 10.11 -24.42
N PRO A 55 -3.67 10.44 -25.11
CA PRO A 55 -4.97 10.55 -24.46
C PRO A 55 -5.40 9.18 -23.92
N LEU A 56 -5.53 9.09 -22.59
CA LEU A 56 -6.05 7.90 -21.94
C LEU A 56 -7.57 7.82 -22.13
N PRO A 57 -8.13 6.61 -22.29
CA PRO A 57 -9.57 6.42 -22.27
C PRO A 57 -10.14 6.85 -20.91
N GLU A 58 -11.36 7.40 -20.91
CA GLU A 58 -11.98 7.91 -19.69
C GLU A 58 -12.04 6.87 -18.57
N ASN A 59 -12.13 5.56 -18.86
CA ASN A 59 -12.17 4.50 -17.85
C ASN A 59 -10.90 3.64 -17.84
N TYR A 60 -9.73 4.27 -17.81
CA TYR A 60 -8.47 3.54 -17.72
C TYR A 60 -8.31 2.90 -16.32
N ALA A 61 -8.49 1.58 -16.26
CA ALA A 61 -8.36 0.81 -15.03
C ALA A 61 -6.90 0.43 -14.76
N LEU A 62 -6.48 0.57 -13.51
CA LEU A 62 -5.14 0.24 -13.07
C LEU A 62 -5.21 -0.79 -11.93
N TYR A 63 -4.26 -1.70 -11.97
CA TYR A 63 -4.07 -2.70 -10.94
C TYR A 63 -2.77 -2.41 -10.22
N ALA A 64 -2.69 -2.80 -8.96
CA ALA A 64 -1.49 -2.66 -8.18
C ALA A 64 -1.14 -4.00 -7.56
N GLU A 65 0.13 -4.20 -7.27
CA GLU A 65 0.62 -5.34 -6.54
C GLU A 65 1.58 -4.86 -5.47
N VAL A 66 1.35 -5.32 -4.25
CA VAL A 66 2.21 -5.02 -3.10
C VAL A 66 2.63 -6.33 -2.48
N GLU A 67 3.94 -6.60 -2.45
CA GLU A 67 4.52 -7.82 -1.85
C GLU A 67 3.85 -9.14 -2.32
N GLY A 68 3.55 -9.25 -3.62
CA GLY A 68 2.89 -10.45 -4.14
C GLY A 68 1.36 -10.41 -4.09
N LYS A 69 0.76 -9.48 -3.33
CA LYS A 69 -0.69 -9.41 -3.13
C LYS A 69 -1.35 -8.52 -4.20
N PRO A 70 -2.37 -9.05 -4.90
CA PRO A 70 -3.12 -8.30 -5.89
C PRO A 70 -4.00 -7.23 -5.21
N LEU A 71 -3.84 -5.97 -5.61
CA LEU A 71 -4.66 -4.84 -5.20
C LEU A 71 -5.23 -4.11 -6.43
N THR A 72 -6.28 -3.34 -6.22
CA THR A 72 -6.89 -2.50 -7.26
C THR A 72 -6.57 -1.04 -6.99
N ALA A 73 -6.19 -0.28 -8.02
CA ALA A 73 -6.08 1.16 -7.89
C ALA A 73 -7.47 1.80 -8.07
N ALA A 74 -8.03 2.33 -6.99
CA ALA A 74 -9.26 3.08 -7.02
C ALA A 74 -9.03 4.42 -7.72
N ARG A 75 -9.98 4.87 -8.54
CA ARG A 75 -9.91 6.19 -9.16
C ARG A 75 -10.61 7.22 -8.28
N ILE A 76 -9.91 8.30 -7.93
CA ILE A 76 -10.46 9.42 -7.13
C ILE A 76 -10.93 10.56 -8.02
N GLY A 77 -10.28 10.76 -9.17
CA GLY A 77 -10.62 11.85 -10.10
C GLY A 77 -9.96 11.69 -11.45
N ASP A 78 -9.86 12.79 -12.20
CA ASP A 78 -9.25 12.76 -13.53
C ASP A 78 -7.75 12.48 -13.44
N ASN A 79 -7.37 11.30 -13.96
CA ASN A 79 -6.03 10.74 -13.90
C ASN A 79 -5.44 10.60 -12.48
N LYS A 80 -6.29 10.64 -11.45
CA LYS A 80 -5.90 10.48 -10.04
C LYS A 80 -6.36 9.13 -9.51
N TYR A 81 -5.41 8.37 -9.02
CA TYR A 81 -5.60 7.03 -8.51
C TYR A 81 -5.12 6.92 -7.07
N GLN A 82 -5.72 5.99 -6.33
CA GLN A 82 -5.36 5.67 -4.97
C GLN A 82 -5.30 4.17 -4.81
N VAL A 83 -4.21 3.72 -4.22
CA VAL A 83 -4.04 2.33 -3.78
C VAL A 83 -3.97 2.38 -2.27
N SER A 84 -4.80 1.58 -1.62
CA SER A 84 -4.79 1.46 -0.17
C SER A 84 -4.94 0.02 0.26
N TRP A 85 -4.27 -0.31 1.36
CA TRP A 85 -4.42 -1.60 2.03
C TRP A 85 -4.24 -1.40 3.53
N THR A 86 -4.69 -2.38 4.30
CA THR A 86 -4.57 -2.37 5.75
C THR A 86 -3.87 -3.62 6.23
N GLU A 87 -3.04 -3.48 7.26
CA GLU A 87 -2.39 -4.60 7.93
C GLU A 87 -2.55 -4.50 9.44
N GLU A 88 -2.59 -5.65 10.12
CA GLU A 88 -2.57 -5.66 11.58
C GLU A 88 -1.23 -5.11 12.09
N PRO A 89 -1.21 -4.34 13.20
CA PRO A 89 0.02 -3.78 13.75
C PRO A 89 1.13 -4.81 14.04
N ALA A 90 0.76 -6.06 14.35
CA ALA A 90 1.71 -7.15 14.57
C ALA A 90 2.39 -7.65 13.28
N LYS A 91 1.75 -7.44 12.12
CA LYS A 91 2.23 -7.83 10.79
C LYS A 91 2.79 -6.65 10.00
N ALA A 92 2.40 -5.42 10.37
CA ALA A 92 2.86 -4.17 9.79
C ALA A 92 4.36 -4.01 10.01
N ARG A 93 5.16 -4.35 8.99
CA ARG A 93 6.61 -4.27 9.04
C ARG A 93 7.07 -2.83 8.77
N SER A 94 8.08 -2.37 9.50
CA SER A 94 8.79 -1.13 9.14
C SER A 94 9.68 -1.33 7.92
N GLY A 95 9.66 -0.35 7.03
CA GLY A 95 10.47 -0.36 5.81
C GLY A 95 9.76 0.23 4.61
N THR A 96 10.37 0.02 3.45
CA THR A 96 9.85 0.50 2.18
C THR A 96 9.02 -0.59 1.51
N HIS A 97 7.74 -0.31 1.28
CA HIS A 97 6.84 -1.15 0.51
C HIS A 97 6.83 -0.66 -0.94
N GLU A 98 7.24 -1.54 -1.86
CA GLU A 98 7.18 -1.27 -3.30
C GLU A 98 5.79 -1.61 -3.83
N ILE A 99 5.11 -0.62 -4.40
CA ILE A 99 3.81 -0.73 -5.03
C ILE A 99 4.02 -0.77 -6.53
N ARG A 100 3.75 -1.93 -7.12
CA ARG A 100 3.90 -2.18 -8.55
C ARG A 100 2.56 -1.93 -9.23
N VAL A 101 2.45 -0.83 -9.95
CA VAL A 101 1.24 -0.50 -10.71
C VAL A 101 1.35 -1.13 -12.09
N LEU A 102 0.30 -1.82 -12.51
CA LEU A 102 0.16 -2.49 -13.80
C LEU A 102 -1.10 -1.97 -14.51
N ASP A 103 -1.02 -1.92 -15.83
CA ASP A 103 -2.17 -1.72 -16.70
C ASP A 103 -2.94 -3.04 -16.89
N GLU A 104 -4.03 -3.01 -17.67
CA GLU A 104 -4.85 -4.20 -17.92
C GLU A 104 -4.07 -5.33 -18.63
N GLU A 105 -3.14 -4.97 -19.51
CA GLU A 105 -2.30 -5.92 -20.25
C GLU A 105 -1.22 -6.55 -19.35
N GLY A 106 -0.50 -5.73 -18.59
CA GLY A 106 0.44 -6.14 -17.55
C GLY A 106 -0.23 -7.02 -16.50
N TRP A 107 -1.47 -6.70 -16.13
CA TRP A 107 -2.25 -7.54 -15.22
C TRP A 107 -2.66 -8.88 -15.82
N ALA A 108 -3.10 -8.90 -17.07
CA ALA A 108 -3.47 -10.12 -17.77
C ALA A 108 -2.25 -11.04 -17.97
N SER A 109 -1.09 -10.48 -18.29
CA SER A 109 0.16 -11.22 -18.42
C SER A 109 0.65 -11.77 -17.08
N LEU A 110 0.57 -10.99 -15.99
CA LEU A 110 0.93 -11.45 -14.64
C LEU A 110 0.06 -12.62 -14.19
N ARG A 111 -1.26 -12.55 -14.39
CA ARG A 111 -2.16 -13.67 -14.10
C ARG A 111 -1.86 -14.90 -14.97
N ARG A 112 -1.44 -14.73 -16.22
CA ARG A 112 -1.02 -15.85 -17.08
C ARG A 112 0.27 -16.49 -16.58
N ALA A 113 1.27 -15.68 -16.26
CA ALA A 113 2.55 -16.14 -15.75
C ALA A 113 2.39 -16.90 -14.43
N ARG A 114 1.53 -16.41 -13.51
CA ARG A 114 1.24 -17.06 -12.24
C ARG A 114 0.52 -18.40 -12.31
N ARG A 115 -0.14 -18.70 -13.43
CA ARG A 115 -0.69 -20.05 -13.66
C ARG A 115 0.41 -21.08 -13.90
N ALA A 116 1.55 -20.67 -14.44
CA ALA A 116 2.69 -21.54 -14.70
C ALA A 116 3.66 -21.57 -13.50
N ASP A 117 3.95 -20.41 -12.92
CA ASP A 117 4.86 -20.28 -11.78
C ASP A 117 4.29 -19.27 -10.75
N PRO A 118 3.99 -19.69 -9.51
CA PRO A 118 3.44 -18.80 -8.49
C PRO A 118 4.37 -17.63 -8.12
N ALA A 119 5.68 -17.74 -8.36
CA ALA A 119 6.66 -16.69 -8.08
C ALA A 119 6.90 -15.73 -9.26
N ALA A 120 6.21 -15.92 -10.39
CA ALA A 120 6.41 -15.08 -11.56
C ALA A 120 6.02 -13.62 -11.32
N THR A 121 6.92 -12.72 -11.72
CA THR A 121 6.72 -11.25 -11.68
C THR A 121 6.81 -10.66 -13.08
N VAL A 122 5.95 -9.70 -13.39
CA VAL A 122 5.98 -8.94 -14.66
C VAL A 122 6.51 -7.54 -14.40
N ALA A 123 7.12 -6.93 -15.42
CA ALA A 123 7.59 -5.55 -15.34
C ALA A 123 6.40 -4.61 -15.07
N PRO A 124 6.45 -3.79 -13.99
CA PRO A 124 5.38 -2.85 -13.71
C PRO A 124 5.42 -1.67 -14.67
N LEU A 125 4.26 -1.03 -14.86
CA LEU A 125 4.17 0.26 -15.55
C LEU A 125 4.89 1.34 -14.73
N ILE A 126 4.64 1.37 -13.43
CA ILE A 126 5.21 2.31 -12.46
C ILE A 126 5.49 1.55 -11.16
N ALA A 127 6.63 1.82 -10.53
CA ALA A 127 6.93 1.37 -9.17
C ALA A 127 6.94 2.58 -8.22
N ILE A 128 6.01 2.62 -7.27
CA ILE A 128 5.92 3.66 -6.24
C ILE A 128 6.46 3.08 -4.93
N GLN A 129 7.37 3.79 -4.27
CA GLN A 129 7.91 3.38 -2.97
C GLN A 129 7.19 4.13 -1.85
N LEU A 130 6.49 3.40 -0.98
CA LEU A 130 5.94 3.93 0.27
C LEU A 130 6.91 3.57 1.39
N ASN A 131 7.36 4.57 2.16
CA ASN A 131 8.21 4.32 3.32
C ASN A 131 7.36 4.35 4.61
N HIS A 132 7.33 3.24 5.34
CA HIS A 132 6.72 3.14 6.65
C HIS A 132 7.81 3.13 7.73
N PRO A 133 7.96 4.21 8.53
CA PRO A 133 9.00 4.29 9.55
C PRO A 133 8.77 3.35 10.75
N GLY A 134 7.62 2.66 10.79
CA GLY A 134 7.20 1.81 11.89
C GLY A 134 6.09 2.47 12.70
N SER A 135 5.31 1.63 13.38
CA SER A 135 4.18 2.07 14.19
C SER A 135 4.51 1.97 15.68
N TYR A 136 4.13 2.97 16.46
CA TYR A 136 4.31 2.94 17.90
C TYR A 136 3.25 2.05 18.56
N SER A 137 3.68 0.96 19.20
CA SER A 137 2.78 -0.03 19.85
C SER A 137 2.46 0.27 21.31
N GLY A 138 2.79 1.48 21.79
CA GLY A 138 2.50 1.87 23.17
C GLY A 138 3.59 1.52 24.16
N PRO A 139 3.45 2.02 25.40
CA PRO A 139 4.34 1.67 26.49
C PRO A 139 4.13 0.21 26.90
N TRP A 140 5.24 -0.50 27.10
CA TRP A 140 5.30 -1.85 27.66
C TRP A 140 4.65 -2.04 29.05
N VAL A 141 4.42 -0.96 29.81
CA VAL A 141 3.81 -1.00 31.14
C VAL A 141 2.55 -0.14 31.14
N ASN A 142 1.44 -0.73 31.59
CA ASN A 142 0.17 -0.02 31.76
C ASN A 142 0.36 1.14 32.75
N SER A 143 -0.20 2.31 32.42
CA SER A 143 -0.17 3.50 33.27
C SER A 143 -0.77 3.25 34.66
N GLU A 144 -1.74 2.34 34.76
CA GLU A 144 -2.36 1.91 36.01
C GLU A 144 -1.36 1.20 36.95
N ILE A 145 -0.53 0.30 36.41
CA ILE A 145 0.51 -0.40 37.19
C ILE A 145 1.56 0.61 37.66
N LEU A 146 1.94 1.55 36.79
CA LEU A 146 2.89 2.61 37.15
C LEU A 146 2.32 3.51 38.27
N ALA A 147 1.06 3.92 38.17
CA ALA A 147 0.40 4.78 39.15
C ALA A 147 0.22 4.09 40.52
N THR A 148 -0.16 2.82 40.51
CA THR A 148 -0.29 2.02 41.75
C THR A 148 1.06 1.78 42.42
N ALA A 149 2.10 1.45 41.64
CA ALA A 149 3.46 1.30 42.15
C ALA A 149 3.99 2.60 42.78
N LEU A 150 3.78 3.74 42.12
CA LEU A 150 4.13 5.06 42.66
C LEU A 150 3.38 5.37 43.96
N SER A 151 2.08 5.06 44.02
CA SER A 151 1.27 5.28 45.21
C SER A 151 1.76 4.45 46.40
N ILE A 152 2.10 3.18 46.17
CA ILE A 152 2.67 2.29 47.20
C ILE A 152 4.04 2.82 47.68
N LEU A 153 4.89 3.29 46.77
CA LEU A 153 6.19 3.88 47.09
C LEU A 153 6.05 5.12 48.00
N VAL A 154 5.13 6.02 47.66
CA VAL A 154 4.85 7.21 48.47
C VAL A 154 4.31 6.83 49.85
N ALA A 155 3.36 5.88 49.92
CA ALA A 155 2.84 5.41 51.20
C ALA A 155 3.93 4.75 52.07
N TYR A 156 4.78 3.91 51.46
CA TYR A 156 5.88 3.24 52.15
C TYR A 156 6.91 4.24 52.71
N THR A 157 7.32 5.22 51.90
CA THR A 157 8.28 6.25 52.33
C THR A 157 7.71 7.12 53.45
N ALA A 158 6.42 7.48 53.38
CA ALA A 158 5.75 8.21 54.44
C ALA A 158 5.71 7.42 55.77
N LEU A 159 5.34 6.13 55.71
CA LEU A 159 5.28 5.27 56.90
C LEU A 159 6.66 5.01 57.52
N ARG A 160 7.70 4.83 56.69
CA ARG A 160 9.07 4.64 57.15
C ARG A 160 9.67 5.89 57.81
N ASN A 161 9.34 7.07 57.28
CA ASN A 161 9.75 8.32 57.91
C ASN A 161 8.99 8.56 59.23
N LYS A 162 7.71 8.22 59.30
CA LYS A 162 6.93 8.28 60.55
C LYS A 162 7.56 7.41 61.65
N SER A 163 8.00 6.19 61.32
CA SER A 163 8.66 5.33 62.32
C SER A 163 9.98 5.90 62.84
N ASN A 164 10.69 6.71 62.05
CA ASN A 164 11.94 7.35 62.48
C ASN A 164 11.72 8.58 63.39
N ILE A 165 10.52 9.18 63.40
CA ILE A 165 10.18 10.35 64.23
C ILE A 165 9.57 9.92 65.58
N LEU A 166 9.05 8.70 65.66
CA LEU A 166 8.41 8.14 66.87
C LEU A 166 9.37 7.33 67.75
N ALA A 167 10.65 7.24 67.37
CA ALA A 167 11.74 6.67 68.16
C ALA A 167 12.60 7.80 68.75
#